data_AF-A0A2T0WLJ8-F1
#
_entry.id   AF-A0A2T0WLJ8-F1
#
_cell.length_a   1.000
_cell.length_b   1.000
_cell.length_c   1.000
_cell.angle_alpha   90.00
_cell.angle_beta   90.00
_cell.angle_gamma   90.00
#
_symmetry.space_group_name_H-M   'P 1'
#
loop_
_entity.id
_entity.type
_entity.pdbx_description
1 polymer ?
#
loop_
_entity_poly.entity_id
_entity_poly.type
_entity_poly.pdbx_seq_one_letter_code
_entity_poly.pdbx_strand_id
1 'polypeptide(L)'
;MKRLKAISPIIALFVSFSCMTEREEDNSFYLNQISRIQVNTAQQIFFSENVETSLNLDVRYFDESNRPLFANQNIPYELFLTDSLIDSPTLNLSRPGNYTLKAAFPTRERTFSNGVEIQVVGPEYIQEVRLDYSNETRNSFAVAENNTLDFTVKVFGPEGEITGLEDQIFRNLEIQLGNQSLNRLDNIRIRETGSLDVVAKIFGVESNTLKIESREDIVYPIKEMPIIFHVFSNGPNINAAQMNAEINKLNANFSNATRTSFRSNVNAVNGYFRFRLADRDPEGNTLSTIGYNRIEVSSDFSDDSPEYLQTKFDEMWDPNRYINVFIENIGFAAGYAYLPTLSQPAVPGLAVNSDAEPTINYPYSISLDYRFAIEQSNPNPYVLGHEMGHYLGLYHTFNDCNSGDFVDDTNPHSLSGLSPVQVFNNNRTSCLGENFISTNFMDYVIDVDHFTFDQRERMNAVYENGLFIPRQENQSARMLPLQKGILDSSIKPIICEF
;
A
#
# COMPACT_ATOMS: atom_id res chain seq x y z
N MET A 1 -32.52 -53.78 90.33
CA MET A 1 -31.83 -54.64 89.32
C MET A 1 -30.96 -53.73 88.47
N LYS A 2 -29.65 -53.69 88.70
CA LYS A 2 -28.57 -54.54 88.16
C LYS A 2 -27.86 -53.87 86.97
N ARG A 3 -26.59 -53.51 87.24
CA ARG A 3 -25.39 -53.23 86.41
C ARG A 3 -25.36 -53.79 84.97
N LEU A 4 -24.61 -53.13 84.08
CA LEU A 4 -23.26 -53.49 83.52
C LEU A 4 -22.87 -52.45 82.43
N LYS A 5 -21.69 -51.81 82.43
CA LYS A 5 -20.39 -52.15 81.73
C LYS A 5 -20.59 -52.43 80.21
N ALA A 6 -19.82 -51.92 79.24
CA ALA A 6 -18.46 -51.34 79.17
C ALA A 6 -18.15 -50.76 77.76
N ILE A 7 -16.93 -50.21 77.61
CA ILE A 7 -16.05 -50.12 76.41
C ILE A 7 -15.94 -48.74 75.71
N SER A 8 -14.68 -48.30 75.64
CA SER A 8 -14.08 -47.13 74.96
C SER A 8 -14.06 -47.30 73.43
N PRO A 9 -13.87 -46.21 72.65
CA PRO A 9 -12.60 -46.17 71.94
C PRO A 9 -11.88 -44.82 72.01
N ILE A 10 -10.56 -44.95 72.02
CA ILE A 10 -9.51 -43.95 71.89
C ILE A 10 -9.61 -43.28 70.51
N ILE A 11 -9.77 -41.96 70.45
CA ILE A 11 -9.43 -41.16 69.27
C ILE A 11 -8.00 -40.68 69.48
N ALA A 12 -7.07 -41.36 68.81
CA ALA A 12 -5.67 -40.99 68.76
C ALA A 12 -5.51 -39.74 67.87
N LEU A 13 -5.08 -38.64 68.48
CA LEU A 13 -4.53 -37.49 67.79
C LEU A 13 -3.12 -37.88 67.33
N PHE A 14 -2.99 -38.42 66.11
CA PHE A 14 -1.68 -38.69 65.53
C PHE A 14 -1.15 -37.40 64.90
N VAL A 15 -0.21 -36.78 65.61
CA VAL A 15 0.79 -35.87 65.04
C VAL A 15 1.67 -36.71 64.12
N SER A 16 1.43 -36.66 62.82
CA SER A 16 2.33 -37.20 61.82
C SER A 16 3.36 -36.14 61.43
N PHE A 17 4.43 -36.07 62.21
CA PHE A 17 5.76 -35.77 61.67
C PHE A 17 6.10 -36.90 60.70
N SER A 18 6.29 -36.63 59.41
CA SER A 18 7.12 -37.45 58.50
C SER A 18 7.33 -36.77 57.13
N CYS A 19 8.60 -36.70 56.75
CA CYS A 19 9.17 -36.51 55.41
C CYS A 19 9.08 -35.13 54.73
N MET A 20 9.80 -34.16 55.30
CA MET A 20 10.44 -33.06 54.56
C MET A 20 11.94 -33.04 54.88
N THR A 21 12.70 -34.06 54.48
CA THR A 21 14.17 -34.03 54.66
C THR A 21 14.99 -34.67 53.54
N GLU A 22 14.41 -35.42 52.60
CA GLU A 22 15.20 -36.03 51.51
C GLU A 22 15.15 -35.28 50.16
N ARG A 23 14.22 -34.33 49.97
CA ARG A 23 14.20 -33.48 48.75
C ARG A 23 15.08 -32.22 48.85
N GLU A 24 15.52 -31.82 50.04
CA GLU A 24 16.41 -30.66 50.22
C GLU A 24 17.87 -31.00 49.91
N GLU A 25 18.33 -32.22 50.21
CA GLU A 25 19.72 -32.62 49.93
C GLU A 25 20.00 -32.81 48.44
N ASP A 26 19.10 -33.42 47.68
CA ASP A 26 19.24 -33.58 46.21
C ASP A 26 19.19 -32.24 45.48
N ASN A 27 18.32 -31.31 45.89
CA ASN A 27 18.33 -29.95 45.35
C ASN A 27 19.61 -29.18 45.76
N SER A 28 20.18 -29.45 46.92
CA SER A 28 21.41 -28.76 47.36
C SER A 28 22.62 -29.08 46.47
N PHE A 29 22.76 -30.30 45.94
CA PHE A 29 23.91 -30.66 45.10
C PHE A 29 23.92 -29.89 43.78
N TYR A 30 22.76 -29.76 43.13
CA TYR A 30 22.63 -29.01 41.87
C TYR A 30 22.75 -27.49 42.12
N LEU A 31 22.15 -26.97 43.18
CA LEU A 31 22.24 -25.54 43.51
C LEU A 31 23.67 -25.12 43.92
N ASN A 32 24.46 -26.03 44.51
CA ASN A 32 25.88 -25.79 44.82
C ASN A 32 26.78 -25.68 43.59
N GLN A 33 26.30 -26.05 42.39
CA GLN A 33 27.06 -25.89 41.14
C GLN A 33 26.96 -24.47 40.57
N ILE A 34 26.02 -23.66 41.07
CA ILE A 34 25.82 -22.27 40.62
C ILE A 34 26.93 -21.41 41.22
N SER A 35 27.84 -20.95 40.37
CA SER A 35 28.91 -20.01 40.75
C SER A 35 28.51 -18.56 40.46
N ARG A 36 27.67 -18.35 39.43
CA ARG A 36 27.31 -17.03 38.92
C ARG A 36 25.86 -17.01 38.44
N ILE A 37 25.15 -15.93 38.78
CA ILE A 37 23.83 -15.60 38.27
C ILE A 37 23.95 -14.36 37.39
N GLN A 38 23.18 -14.31 36.31
CA GLN A 38 23.11 -13.17 35.40
C GLN A 38 21.65 -12.78 35.19
N VAL A 39 21.37 -11.48 35.26
CA VAL A 39 20.07 -10.90 34.93
C VAL A 39 20.26 -9.99 33.74
N ASN A 40 19.40 -10.13 32.74
CA ASN A 40 19.30 -9.20 31.62
C ASN A 40 17.85 -8.74 31.48
N THR A 41 17.66 -7.52 31.01
CA THR A 41 16.39 -7.05 30.47
C THR A 41 16.65 -6.30 29.18
N ALA A 42 15.73 -6.42 28.21
CA ALA A 42 15.84 -5.72 26.95
C ALA A 42 15.55 -4.22 27.10
N GLN A 43 14.71 -3.84 28.07
CA GLN A 43 14.26 -2.46 28.27
C GLN A 43 14.90 -1.88 29.52
N GLN A 44 15.67 -0.80 29.33
CA GLN A 44 16.39 -0.12 30.42
C GLN A 44 15.92 1.32 30.65
N ILE A 45 15.10 1.87 29.75
CA ILE A 45 14.55 3.23 29.88
C ILE A 45 13.03 3.13 29.88
N PHE A 46 12.37 3.90 30.74
CA PHE A 46 10.91 4.01 30.83
C PHE A 46 10.53 5.48 31.01
N PHE A 47 9.42 5.93 30.44
CA PHE A 47 8.89 7.25 30.76
C PHE A 47 8.14 7.21 32.10
N SER A 48 8.17 8.34 32.80
CA SER A 48 7.46 8.49 34.06
C SER A 48 5.95 8.55 33.81
N GLU A 49 5.20 7.67 34.46
CA GLU A 49 3.75 7.54 34.34
C GLU A 49 3.15 7.12 35.69
N ASN A 50 1.89 7.43 35.96
CA ASN A 50 1.21 7.01 37.20
C ASN A 50 0.73 5.55 37.15
N VAL A 51 1.63 4.62 36.76
CA VAL A 51 1.35 3.18 36.63
C VAL A 51 2.55 2.35 37.11
N GLU A 52 2.32 1.07 37.37
CA GLU A 52 3.36 0.07 37.56
C GLU A 52 3.49 -0.77 36.29
N THR A 53 4.72 -1.15 35.93
CA THR A 53 4.98 -2.02 34.79
C THR A 53 5.80 -3.22 35.21
N SER A 54 5.53 -4.37 34.59
CA SER A 54 6.37 -5.55 34.74
C SER A 54 7.66 -5.39 33.93
N LEU A 55 8.78 -5.79 34.51
CA LEU A 55 10.07 -5.91 33.86
C LEU A 55 10.19 -7.32 33.28
N ASN A 56 10.45 -7.42 31.98
CA ASN A 56 10.74 -8.70 31.35
C ASN A 56 12.21 -9.07 31.60
N LEU A 57 12.44 -10.14 32.36
CA LEU A 57 13.76 -10.54 32.82
C LEU A 57 14.19 -11.88 32.20
N ASP A 58 15.43 -11.94 31.74
CA ASP A 58 16.13 -13.18 31.41
C ASP A 58 17.15 -13.45 32.52
N VAL A 59 16.90 -14.50 33.30
CA VAL A 59 17.75 -14.91 34.42
C VAL A 59 18.46 -16.22 34.07
N ARG A 60 19.79 -16.20 34.11
CA ARG A 60 20.63 -17.35 33.76
C ARG A 60 21.61 -17.69 34.87
N TYR A 61 21.89 -18.97 35.00
CA TYR A 61 22.81 -19.53 35.99
C TYR A 61 24.00 -20.15 35.29
N PHE A 62 25.17 -20.05 35.90
CA PHE A 62 26.42 -20.57 35.34
C PHE A 62 27.23 -21.32 36.38
N ASP A 63 27.97 -22.33 35.93
CA ASP A 63 28.97 -23.02 36.76
C ASP A 63 30.29 -22.24 36.84
N GLU A 64 31.26 -22.72 37.63
CA GLU A 64 32.59 -22.10 37.77
C GLU A 64 33.36 -21.98 36.43
N SER A 65 33.03 -22.83 35.45
CA SER A 65 33.59 -22.79 34.09
C SER A 65 32.79 -21.89 33.14
N ASN A 66 31.84 -21.10 33.67
CA ASN A 66 30.96 -20.20 32.94
C ASN A 66 30.04 -20.89 31.91
N ARG A 67 29.73 -22.17 32.11
CA ARG A 67 28.77 -22.91 31.28
C ARG A 67 27.35 -22.67 31.81
N PRO A 68 26.37 -22.39 30.94
CA PRO A 68 25.00 -22.19 31.36
C PRO A 68 24.44 -23.47 31.98
N LEU A 69 23.83 -23.34 33.15
CA LEU A 69 23.17 -24.41 33.89
C LEU A 69 21.65 -24.30 33.73
N PHE A 70 20.96 -25.42 33.95
CA PHE A 70 19.50 -25.45 34.20
C PHE A 70 18.61 -24.77 33.16
N ALA A 71 18.85 -25.03 31.87
CA ALA A 71 18.12 -24.39 30.76
C ALA A 71 16.58 -24.44 30.84
N ASN A 72 15.99 -25.35 31.63
CA ASN A 72 14.54 -25.56 31.76
C ASN A 72 14.04 -25.72 33.21
N GLN A 73 14.80 -25.27 34.23
CA GLN A 73 14.34 -25.33 35.63
C GLN A 73 14.10 -23.94 36.20
N ASN A 74 12.94 -23.76 36.85
CA ASN A 74 12.62 -22.52 37.55
C ASN A 74 13.27 -22.55 38.94
N ILE A 75 14.42 -21.89 39.07
CA ILE A 75 15.16 -21.80 40.31
C ILE A 75 14.73 -20.51 41.03
N PRO A 76 14.33 -20.55 42.31
CA PRO A 76 13.94 -19.35 43.03
C PRO A 76 15.14 -18.42 43.23
N TYR A 77 14.88 -17.12 43.06
CA TYR A 77 15.83 -16.03 43.34
C TYR A 77 15.09 -14.88 44.00
N GLU A 78 15.83 -14.08 44.76
CA GLU A 78 15.35 -12.82 45.34
C GLU A 78 15.67 -11.68 44.37
N LEU A 79 14.73 -10.77 44.14
CA LEU A 79 14.95 -9.59 43.30
C LEU A 79 15.16 -8.34 44.16
N PHE A 80 16.11 -7.53 43.76
CA PHE A 80 16.42 -6.25 44.36
C PHE A 80 16.31 -5.16 43.30
N LEU A 81 15.54 -4.12 43.63
CA LEU A 81 15.54 -2.88 42.88
C LEU A 81 16.29 -1.83 43.71
N THR A 82 17.46 -1.44 43.23
CA THR A 82 18.46 -0.69 43.98
C THR A 82 18.83 -1.47 45.25
N ASP A 83 18.42 -1.01 46.44
CA ASP A 83 18.72 -1.65 47.72
C ASP A 83 17.49 -2.31 48.37
N SER A 84 16.33 -2.26 47.71
CA SER A 84 15.07 -2.79 48.24
C SER A 84 14.74 -4.16 47.64
N LEU A 85 14.43 -5.13 48.51
CA LEU A 85 13.88 -6.42 48.10
C LEU A 85 12.47 -6.20 47.52
N ILE A 86 12.20 -6.79 46.34
CA ILE A 86 10.90 -6.72 45.66
C ILE A 86 10.35 -8.14 45.46
N ASP A 87 9.03 -8.30 45.66
CA ASP A 87 8.37 -9.60 45.56
C ASP A 87 8.09 -10.02 44.11
N SER A 88 8.10 -9.06 43.18
CA SER A 88 7.88 -9.28 41.76
C SER A 88 8.75 -8.32 40.94
N PRO A 89 9.09 -8.65 39.68
CA PRO A 89 9.86 -7.78 38.81
C PRO A 89 8.98 -6.63 38.30
N THR A 90 8.51 -5.76 39.19
CA THR A 90 7.66 -4.62 38.85
C THR A 90 8.39 -3.32 39.14
N LEU A 91 8.18 -2.33 38.28
CA LEU A 91 8.75 -0.99 38.37
C LEU A 91 7.63 0.03 38.46
N ASN A 92 7.70 0.89 39.48
CA ASN A 92 6.76 1.98 39.66
C ASN A 92 7.22 3.21 38.87
N LEU A 93 6.52 3.51 37.78
CA LEU A 93 6.89 4.59 36.86
C LEU A 93 6.55 5.99 37.39
N SER A 94 5.82 6.10 38.51
CA SER A 94 5.47 7.42 39.10
C SER A 94 6.65 8.09 39.80
N ARG A 95 7.78 7.37 39.91
CA ARG A 95 9.00 7.83 40.56
C ARG A 95 10.12 7.90 39.53
N PRO A 96 10.38 9.07 38.93
CA PRO A 96 11.55 9.26 38.09
C PRO A 96 12.84 9.00 38.89
N GLY A 97 13.84 8.41 38.24
CA GLY A 97 15.13 8.11 38.86
C GLY A 97 15.87 6.96 38.21
N ASN A 98 17.07 6.71 38.73
CA ASN A 98 17.91 5.59 38.32
C ASN A 98 17.77 4.45 39.33
N TYR A 99 17.62 3.24 38.81
CA TYR A 99 17.40 2.01 39.56
C TYR A 99 18.41 0.97 39.12
N THR A 100 18.95 0.20 40.06
CA THR A 100 19.83 -0.93 39.72
C THR A 100 19.13 -2.23 40.04
N LEU A 101 18.71 -2.98 39.02
CA LEU A 101 18.10 -4.30 39.20
C LEU A 101 19.17 -5.38 39.42
N LYS A 102 19.03 -6.18 40.47
CA LYS A 102 19.88 -7.33 40.78
C LYS A 102 19.02 -8.52 41.20
N ALA A 103 19.46 -9.73 40.88
CA ALA A 103 18.96 -10.95 41.50
C ALA A 103 20.00 -11.48 42.50
N ALA A 104 19.53 -12.03 43.62
CA ALA A 104 20.35 -12.78 44.55
C ALA A 104 19.89 -14.23 44.58
N PHE A 105 20.84 -15.14 44.46
CA PHE A 105 20.58 -16.57 44.62
C PHE A 105 20.79 -16.97 46.09
N PRO A 106 19.83 -17.66 46.74
CA PRO A 106 19.89 -17.95 48.17
C PRO A 106 20.90 -19.07 48.50
N THR A 107 22.19 -18.77 48.44
CA THR A 107 23.29 -19.60 48.98
C THR A 107 23.73 -19.08 50.35
N ARG A 108 24.56 -19.86 51.07
CA ARG A 108 25.12 -19.46 52.38
C ARG A 108 25.90 -18.14 52.35
N GLU A 109 26.42 -17.73 51.18
CA GLU A 109 27.18 -16.49 50.99
C GLU A 109 26.42 -15.41 50.19
N ARG A 110 25.16 -15.66 49.80
CA ARG A 110 24.27 -14.76 49.04
C ARG A 110 24.95 -14.15 47.79
N THR A 111 25.04 -14.94 46.72
CA THR A 111 25.64 -14.51 45.45
C THR A 111 24.70 -13.57 44.68
N PHE A 112 25.17 -12.37 44.35
CA PHE A 112 24.44 -11.39 43.53
C PHE A 112 24.76 -11.53 42.03
N SER A 113 23.80 -11.16 41.19
CA SER A 113 23.99 -11.01 39.75
C SER A 113 24.78 -9.76 39.40
N ASN A 114 25.05 -9.58 38.10
CA ASN A 114 25.31 -8.25 37.56
C ASN A 114 24.15 -7.28 37.91
N GLY A 115 24.47 -5.99 38.03
CA GLY A 115 23.46 -4.94 38.06
C GLY A 115 22.99 -4.62 36.64
N VAL A 116 21.69 -4.42 36.47
CA VAL A 116 21.13 -3.82 35.26
C VAL A 116 20.62 -2.44 35.64
N GLU A 117 21.18 -1.39 35.03
CA GLU A 117 20.73 -0.03 35.23
C GLU A 117 19.42 0.20 34.47
N ILE A 118 18.45 0.77 35.16
CA ILE A 118 17.14 1.13 34.65
C ILE A 118 16.89 2.60 34.98
N GLN A 119 16.39 3.37 34.03
CA GLN A 119 16.04 4.78 34.22
C GLN A 119 14.54 4.98 34.00
N VAL A 120 13.89 5.65 34.95
CA VAL A 120 12.57 6.23 34.76
C VAL A 120 12.77 7.73 34.53
N VAL A 121 12.48 8.20 33.33
CA VAL A 121 12.78 9.55 32.87
C VAL A 121 11.49 10.34 32.61
N GLY A 122 11.51 11.65 32.84
CA GLY A 122 10.38 12.50 32.52
C GLY A 122 10.28 12.83 31.02
N PRO A 123 9.22 13.55 30.60
CA PRO A 123 9.03 14.00 29.22
C PRO A 123 10.21 14.79 28.64
N GLU A 124 11.01 15.45 29.49
CA GLU A 124 12.22 16.18 29.11
C GLU A 124 13.32 15.33 28.48
N TYR A 125 13.22 14.00 28.59
CA TYR A 125 14.12 13.07 27.91
C TYR A 125 13.83 12.97 26.40
N ILE A 126 12.61 13.31 25.97
CA ILE A 126 12.24 13.33 24.55
C ILE A 126 12.82 14.59 23.92
N GLN A 127 13.76 14.39 22.99
CA GLN A 127 14.39 15.48 22.25
C GLN A 127 13.68 15.78 20.94
N GLU A 128 13.08 14.76 20.32
CA GLU A 128 12.39 14.90 19.04
C GLU A 128 11.29 13.84 18.91
N VAL A 129 10.16 14.25 18.34
CA VAL A 129 9.12 13.35 17.84
C VAL A 129 9.09 13.52 16.32
N ARG A 130 9.21 12.43 15.58
CA ARG A 130 9.06 12.42 14.12
C ARG A 130 7.74 11.76 13.76
N LEU A 131 6.87 12.51 13.10
CA LEU A 131 5.64 12.05 12.49
C LEU A 131 5.88 11.87 10.99
N ASP A 132 5.43 10.74 10.45
CA ASP A 132 5.47 10.45 9.01
C ASP A 132 4.22 9.69 8.60
N TYR A 133 3.91 9.67 7.30
CA TYR A 133 2.87 8.80 6.77
C TYR A 133 3.29 7.33 6.82
N SER A 134 2.34 6.43 7.06
CA SER A 134 2.59 5.00 6.83
C SER A 134 2.82 4.75 5.34
N ASN A 135 3.82 3.94 4.98
CA ASN A 135 4.13 3.60 3.59
C ASN A 135 2.91 3.06 2.83
N GLU A 136 2.02 2.34 3.52
CA GLU A 136 0.83 1.72 2.93
C GLU A 136 -0.24 2.73 2.49
N THR A 137 -0.25 3.94 3.09
CA THR A 137 -1.24 4.99 2.80
C THR A 137 -0.60 6.33 2.45
N ARG A 138 0.72 6.40 2.26
CA ARG A 138 1.47 7.65 2.06
C ARG A 138 0.89 8.48 0.92
N ASN A 139 0.30 9.62 1.28
CA ASN A 139 -0.17 10.61 0.32
C ASN A 139 -0.33 11.98 0.99
N SER A 140 0.15 13.03 0.33
CA SER A 140 -0.03 14.43 0.75
C SER A 140 -1.33 15.05 0.21
N PHE A 141 -2.10 14.33 -0.59
CA PHE A 141 -3.41 14.70 -1.08
C PHE A 141 -4.46 13.72 -0.56
N ALA A 142 -5.70 14.18 -0.41
CA ALA A 142 -6.80 13.30 -0.03
C ALA A 142 -8.14 13.80 -0.59
N VAL A 143 -9.04 12.88 -0.89
CA VAL A 143 -10.45 13.21 -1.10
C VAL A 143 -11.19 13.06 0.23
N ALA A 144 -11.84 14.13 0.67
CA ALA A 144 -12.54 14.18 1.94
C ALA A 144 -13.65 13.09 2.00
N GLU A 145 -13.80 12.48 3.17
CA GLU A 145 -14.75 11.39 3.49
C GLU A 145 -14.56 10.09 2.69
N ASN A 146 -13.53 9.99 1.82
CA ASN A 146 -13.29 8.83 0.97
C ASN A 146 -12.67 7.65 1.75
N ASN A 147 -11.34 7.49 1.71
CA ASN A 147 -10.62 6.46 2.45
C ASN A 147 -9.92 7.03 3.69
N THR A 148 -8.99 6.29 4.25
CA THR A 148 -8.32 6.59 5.52
C THR A 148 -6.81 6.56 5.38
N LEU A 149 -6.14 7.46 6.09
CA LEU A 149 -4.69 7.52 6.23
C LEU A 149 -4.24 6.88 7.53
N ASP A 150 -3.01 6.38 7.50
CA ASP A 150 -2.24 5.97 8.66
C ASP A 150 -0.96 6.77 8.75
N PHE A 151 -0.51 6.99 9.98
CA PHE A 151 0.75 7.64 10.29
C PHE A 151 1.65 6.72 11.10
N THR A 152 2.90 7.11 11.22
CA THR A 152 3.88 6.51 12.11
C THR A 152 4.51 7.60 12.95
N VAL A 153 4.83 7.29 14.21
CA VAL A 153 5.63 8.17 15.05
C VAL A 153 6.87 7.45 15.52
N LYS A 154 7.98 8.19 15.56
CA LYS A 154 9.24 7.78 16.16
C LYS A 154 9.64 8.82 17.21
N VAL A 155 10.11 8.35 18.35
CA VAL A 155 10.50 9.22 19.47
C VAL A 155 12.00 9.08 19.66
N PHE A 156 12.71 10.19 19.79
CA PHE A 156 14.16 10.22 19.94
C PHE A 156 14.54 10.85 21.27
N GLY A 157 15.47 10.20 21.96
CA GLY A 157 16.16 10.72 23.14
C GLY A 157 17.63 11.02 22.85
N PRO A 158 18.43 11.31 23.90
CA PRO A 158 19.85 11.64 23.77
C PRO A 158 20.70 10.58 23.07
N GLU A 159 20.30 9.30 23.13
CA GLU A 159 21.03 8.17 22.56
C GLU A 159 20.49 7.69 21.20
N GLY A 160 19.47 8.37 20.65
CA GLY A 160 18.84 8.01 19.37
C GLY A 160 17.37 7.60 19.52
N GLU A 161 16.88 6.76 18.60
CA GLU A 161 15.48 6.30 18.57
C GLU A 161 15.16 5.46 19.82
N ILE A 162 14.10 5.84 20.53
CA ILE A 162 13.58 5.12 21.69
C ILE A 162 12.66 4.02 21.16
N THR A 163 13.08 2.77 21.37
CA THR A 163 12.34 1.56 20.97
C THR A 163 11.93 0.75 22.19
N GLY A 164 10.96 -0.15 22.05
CA GLY A 164 10.49 -1.02 23.14
C GLY A 164 9.56 -0.33 24.16
N LEU A 165 9.19 0.93 23.90
CA LEU A 165 8.26 1.73 24.70
C LEU A 165 6.98 2.09 23.93
N GLU A 166 6.64 1.34 22.89
CA GLU A 166 5.51 1.61 22.00
C GLU A 166 4.21 1.78 22.79
N ASP A 167 3.96 0.93 23.79
CA ASP A 167 2.78 1.02 24.66
C ASP A 167 2.69 2.33 25.44
N GLN A 168 3.82 2.86 25.93
CA GLN A 168 3.84 4.15 26.65
C GLN A 168 3.64 5.32 25.68
N ILE A 169 4.28 5.23 24.50
CA ILE A 169 4.15 6.21 23.42
C ILE A 169 2.69 6.29 22.98
N PHE A 170 2.03 5.16 22.72
CA PHE A 170 0.63 5.12 22.28
C PHE A 170 -0.35 5.62 23.35
N ARG A 171 -0.13 5.33 24.64
CA ARG A 171 -0.97 5.86 25.71
C ARG A 171 -0.92 7.38 25.83
N ASN A 172 0.20 7.98 25.44
CA ASN A 172 0.46 9.42 25.55
C ASN A 172 0.47 10.11 24.18
N LEU A 173 -0.13 9.46 23.16
CA LEU A 173 -0.27 9.98 21.82
C LEU A 173 -1.48 10.89 21.70
N GLU A 174 -1.23 12.09 21.19
CA GLU A 174 -2.24 13.00 20.67
C GLU A 174 -1.91 13.33 19.21
N ILE A 175 -2.89 13.27 18.31
CA ILE A 175 -2.78 13.70 16.92
C ILE A 175 -3.76 14.85 16.73
N GLN A 176 -3.27 15.99 16.26
CA GLN A 176 -4.10 17.08 15.76
C GLN A 176 -4.06 17.03 14.23
N LEU A 177 -5.22 16.89 13.60
CA LEU A 177 -5.40 16.91 12.15
C LEU A 177 -6.49 17.92 11.81
N GLY A 178 -6.14 19.08 11.27
CA GLY A 178 -7.10 20.17 11.09
C GLY A 178 -7.81 20.51 12.41
N ASN A 179 -9.13 20.37 12.46
CA ASN A 179 -9.93 20.54 13.69
C ASN A 179 -10.17 19.23 14.46
N GLN A 180 -9.67 18.09 13.96
CA GLN A 180 -9.81 16.79 14.60
C GLN A 180 -8.69 16.55 15.61
N SER A 181 -9.05 16.14 16.83
CA SER A 181 -8.11 15.62 17.83
C SER A 181 -8.33 14.12 18.00
N LEU A 182 -7.26 13.33 17.89
CA LEU A 182 -7.26 11.87 17.84
C LEU A 182 -6.17 11.33 18.77
N ASN A 183 -6.28 10.06 19.17
CA ASN A 183 -5.29 9.35 20.00
C ASN A 183 -4.89 8.00 19.39
N ARG A 184 -4.89 7.94 18.06
CA ARG A 184 -4.51 6.77 17.26
C ARG A 184 -3.76 7.23 16.02
N LEU A 185 -3.00 6.33 15.41
CA LEU A 185 -2.28 6.58 14.17
C LEU A 185 -2.93 5.94 12.96
N ASP A 186 -3.88 5.03 13.15
CA ASP A 186 -4.45 4.22 12.10
C ASP A 186 -5.92 4.55 11.84
N ASN A 187 -6.35 4.27 10.61
CA ASN A 187 -7.73 4.39 10.16
C ASN A 187 -8.32 5.79 10.42
N ILE A 188 -7.54 6.80 10.04
CA ILE A 188 -7.90 8.20 10.22
C ILE A 188 -8.58 8.71 8.95
N ARG A 189 -9.84 9.11 9.08
CA ARG A 189 -10.61 9.67 7.98
C ARG A 189 -10.39 11.18 7.89
N ILE A 190 -10.05 11.65 6.71
CA ILE A 190 -9.96 13.08 6.41
C ILE A 190 -11.37 13.59 6.14
N ARG A 191 -11.87 14.50 6.99
CA ARG A 191 -13.26 14.99 6.96
C ARG A 191 -13.39 16.40 6.40
N GLU A 192 -12.29 17.15 6.46
CA GLU A 192 -12.26 18.57 6.12
C GLU A 192 -11.56 18.75 4.78
N THR A 193 -11.98 19.75 4.02
CA THR A 193 -11.32 20.16 2.78
C THR A 193 -10.38 21.35 3.04
N GLY A 194 -9.38 21.52 2.19
CA GLY A 194 -8.35 22.55 2.28
C GLY A 194 -6.99 21.99 2.68
N SER A 195 -6.05 22.89 2.92
CA SER A 195 -4.72 22.55 3.42
C SER A 195 -4.79 22.26 4.92
N LEU A 196 -4.54 21.02 5.31
CA LEU A 196 -4.64 20.53 6.69
C LEU A 196 -3.24 20.21 7.22
N ASP A 197 -2.94 20.74 8.40
CA ASP A 197 -1.74 20.37 9.15
C ASP A 197 -2.03 19.14 10.02
N VAL A 198 -1.08 18.21 10.07
CA VAL A 198 -1.06 17.07 10.99
C VAL A 198 0.15 17.17 11.90
N VAL A 199 -0.08 17.17 13.20
CA VAL A 199 0.96 17.21 14.24
C VAL A 199 0.65 16.17 15.31
N ALA A 200 1.65 15.39 15.70
CA ALA A 200 1.57 14.49 16.84
C ALA A 200 2.17 15.14 18.08
N LYS A 201 1.69 14.76 19.25
CA LYS A 201 2.30 15.05 20.55
C LYS A 201 2.48 13.76 21.32
N ILE A 202 3.69 13.55 21.83
CA ILE A 202 4.02 12.45 22.74
C ILE A 202 4.50 13.06 24.04
N PHE A 203 3.80 12.81 25.16
CA PHE A 203 4.06 13.48 26.45
C PHE A 203 4.15 15.02 26.33
N GLY A 204 3.34 15.61 25.45
CA GLY A 204 3.30 17.05 25.21
C GLY A 204 4.42 17.61 24.30
N VAL A 205 5.38 16.80 23.88
CA VAL A 205 6.40 17.19 22.89
C VAL A 205 5.83 17.05 21.49
N GLU A 206 5.81 18.14 20.72
CA GLU A 206 5.26 18.18 19.36
C GLU A 206 6.22 17.56 18.34
N SER A 207 5.64 16.95 17.30
CA SER A 207 6.38 16.46 16.14
C SER A 207 6.62 17.54 15.09
N ASN A 208 7.32 17.17 14.01
CA ASN A 208 7.20 17.88 12.74
C ASN A 208 5.74 17.91 12.26
N THR A 209 5.43 18.87 11.38
CA THR A 209 4.12 18.99 10.74
C THR A 209 4.11 18.31 9.38
N LEU A 210 3.13 17.44 9.15
CA LEU A 210 2.79 16.96 7.81
C LEU A 210 1.64 17.79 7.22
N LYS A 211 1.58 17.90 5.89
CA LYS A 211 0.55 18.66 5.18
C LYS A 211 -0.29 17.76 4.29
N ILE A 212 -1.60 17.87 4.41
CA ILE A 212 -2.56 17.17 3.55
C ILE A 212 -3.40 18.21 2.81
N GLU A 213 -3.31 18.21 1.49
CA GLU A 213 -4.20 18.96 0.62
C GLU A 213 -5.47 18.13 0.38
N SER A 214 -6.53 18.44 1.10
CA SER A 214 -7.80 17.72 1.00
C SER A 214 -8.82 18.45 0.13
N ARG A 215 -9.58 17.70 -0.66
CA ARG A 215 -10.59 18.23 -1.60
C ARG A 215 -11.91 17.48 -1.52
N GLU A 216 -12.97 18.15 -1.90
CA GLU A 216 -14.28 17.52 -2.05
C GLU A 216 -14.29 16.61 -3.29
N ASP A 217 -14.98 15.47 -3.21
CA ASP A 217 -15.20 14.66 -4.41
C ASP A 217 -16.16 15.37 -5.37
N ILE A 218 -15.97 15.15 -6.67
CA ILE A 218 -16.78 15.74 -7.73
C ILE A 218 -17.53 14.61 -8.45
N VAL A 219 -18.86 14.77 -8.54
CA VAL A 219 -19.71 13.84 -9.29
C VAL A 219 -19.88 14.35 -10.72
N TYR A 220 -19.45 13.56 -11.69
CA TYR A 220 -19.61 13.87 -13.12
C TYR A 220 -20.76 13.08 -13.76
N PRO A 221 -21.37 13.59 -14.84
CA PRO A 221 -22.21 12.76 -15.70
C PRO A 221 -21.36 11.64 -16.33
N ILE A 222 -21.97 10.45 -16.50
CA ILE A 222 -21.30 9.31 -17.11
C ILE A 222 -21.04 9.59 -18.60
N LYS A 223 -19.79 9.50 -19.01
CA LYS A 223 -19.32 9.64 -20.40
C LYS A 223 -19.24 8.26 -21.04
N GLU A 224 -20.27 7.90 -21.80
CA GLU A 224 -20.32 6.60 -22.48
C GLU A 224 -19.70 6.64 -23.88
N MET A 225 -18.70 5.76 -24.13
CA MET A 225 -17.97 5.68 -25.39
C MET A 225 -18.02 4.26 -25.97
N PRO A 226 -18.32 4.11 -27.28
CA PRO A 226 -18.31 2.80 -27.92
C PRO A 226 -16.89 2.38 -28.30
N ILE A 227 -16.58 1.11 -28.08
CA ILE A 227 -15.32 0.44 -28.44
C ILE A 227 -15.58 -0.54 -29.58
N ILE A 228 -14.67 -0.57 -30.55
CA ILE A 228 -14.61 -1.57 -31.60
C ILE A 228 -13.28 -2.32 -31.53
N PHE A 229 -13.35 -3.66 -31.49
CA PHE A 229 -12.18 -4.52 -31.55
C PHE A 229 -11.87 -4.91 -32.99
N HIS A 230 -10.70 -4.53 -33.47
CA HIS A 230 -10.17 -4.85 -34.80
C HIS A 230 -9.28 -6.09 -34.72
N VAL A 231 -9.53 -7.06 -35.61
CA VAL A 231 -8.72 -8.29 -35.74
C VAL A 231 -8.35 -8.50 -37.20
N PHE A 232 -7.06 -8.66 -37.46
CA PHE A 232 -6.57 -9.05 -38.79
C PHE A 232 -6.95 -10.50 -39.11
N SER A 233 -7.30 -10.78 -40.37
CA SER A 233 -7.85 -12.08 -40.76
C SER A 233 -6.89 -13.26 -40.58
N ASN A 234 -5.58 -13.00 -40.54
CA ASN A 234 -4.52 -13.96 -40.22
C ASN A 234 -4.07 -13.94 -38.74
N GLY A 235 -4.66 -13.06 -37.91
CA GLY A 235 -4.30 -12.84 -36.52
C GLY A 235 -5.10 -13.67 -35.50
N PRO A 236 -4.84 -13.46 -34.19
CA PRO A 236 -5.56 -14.13 -33.12
C PRO A 236 -7.00 -13.62 -33.01
N ASN A 237 -7.98 -14.54 -33.03
CA ASN A 237 -9.40 -14.20 -32.93
C ASN A 237 -9.84 -14.00 -31.48
N ILE A 238 -10.53 -12.88 -31.21
CA ILE A 238 -11.26 -12.63 -29.96
C ILE A 238 -12.74 -12.97 -30.11
N ASN A 239 -13.34 -13.64 -29.12
CA ASN A 239 -14.76 -13.96 -29.15
C ASN A 239 -15.62 -12.98 -28.31
N ALA A 240 -16.94 -13.06 -28.49
CA ALA A 240 -17.88 -12.16 -27.79
C ALA A 240 -17.78 -12.22 -26.26
N ALA A 241 -17.50 -13.38 -25.67
CA ALA A 241 -17.37 -13.51 -24.21
C ALA A 241 -16.09 -12.81 -23.72
N GLN A 242 -14.98 -12.94 -24.45
CA GLN A 242 -13.72 -12.25 -24.14
C GLN A 242 -13.86 -10.73 -24.28
N MET A 243 -14.45 -10.24 -25.37
CA MET A 243 -14.71 -8.80 -25.53
C MET A 243 -15.57 -8.24 -24.39
N ASN A 244 -16.65 -8.95 -24.01
CA ASN A 244 -17.48 -8.53 -22.88
C ASN A 244 -16.72 -8.55 -21.55
N ALA A 245 -15.83 -9.53 -21.35
CA ALA A 245 -15.00 -9.60 -20.15
C ALA A 245 -14.05 -8.39 -20.06
N GLU A 246 -13.40 -8.02 -21.16
CA GLU A 246 -12.53 -6.83 -21.22
C GLU A 246 -13.30 -5.54 -20.95
N ILE A 247 -14.50 -5.38 -21.53
CA ILE A 247 -15.36 -4.22 -21.26
C ILE A 247 -15.82 -4.17 -19.79
N ASN A 248 -16.12 -5.31 -19.18
CA ASN A 248 -16.52 -5.35 -17.77
C ASN A 248 -15.37 -4.96 -16.84
N LYS A 249 -14.15 -5.46 -17.10
CA LYS A 249 -12.95 -5.06 -16.34
C LYS A 249 -12.67 -3.58 -16.51
N LEU A 250 -12.69 -3.09 -17.76
CA LEU A 250 -12.47 -1.68 -18.08
C LEU A 250 -13.46 -0.77 -17.35
N ASN A 251 -14.76 -1.11 -17.38
CA ASN A 251 -15.77 -0.38 -16.62
C ASN A 251 -15.55 -0.45 -15.10
N ALA A 252 -15.04 -1.57 -14.57
CA ALA A 252 -14.68 -1.66 -13.14
C ALA A 252 -13.49 -0.75 -12.79
N ASN A 253 -12.46 -0.70 -13.66
CA ASN A 253 -11.30 0.17 -13.49
C ASN A 253 -11.72 1.65 -13.43
N PHE A 254 -12.53 2.09 -14.40
CA PHE A 254 -12.95 3.49 -14.52
C PHE A 254 -14.11 3.89 -13.59
N SER A 255 -14.73 2.94 -12.88
CA SER A 255 -15.75 3.22 -11.86
C SER A 255 -15.26 3.07 -10.42
N ASN A 256 -13.94 2.87 -10.21
CA ASN A 256 -13.33 2.62 -8.90
C ASN A 256 -13.92 1.37 -8.20
N ALA A 257 -14.26 0.34 -8.99
CA ALA A 257 -14.85 -0.91 -8.51
C ALA A 257 -13.84 -2.06 -8.47
N THR A 258 -12.66 -1.90 -9.07
CA THR A 258 -11.55 -2.86 -8.96
C THR A 258 -11.04 -2.92 -7.52
N ARG A 259 -10.53 -4.09 -7.13
CA ARG A 259 -10.05 -4.35 -5.76
C ARG A 259 -8.68 -4.98 -5.82
N THR A 260 -7.90 -4.66 -4.81
CA THR A 260 -6.53 -5.09 -4.59
C THR A 260 -6.40 -5.76 -3.21
N SER A 261 -5.31 -6.49 -2.98
CA SER A 261 -4.97 -7.02 -1.64
C SER A 261 -4.46 -5.94 -0.69
N PHE A 262 -4.09 -4.77 -1.22
CA PHE A 262 -3.65 -3.60 -0.46
C PHE A 262 -4.83 -2.74 -0.01
N ARG A 263 -4.53 -1.74 0.81
CA ARG A 263 -5.50 -0.75 1.24
C ARG A 263 -5.77 0.28 0.14
N SER A 264 -7.03 0.64 -0.03
CA SER A 264 -7.42 1.63 -1.05
C SER A 264 -6.82 3.01 -0.79
N ASN A 265 -6.28 3.60 -1.86
CA ASN A 265 -5.67 4.91 -1.84
C ASN A 265 -6.69 6.02 -1.49
N VAL A 266 -6.28 7.02 -0.72
CA VAL A 266 -7.15 8.14 -0.29
C VAL A 266 -7.58 9.10 -1.41
N ASN A 267 -6.92 9.01 -2.56
CA ASN A 267 -7.29 9.72 -3.79
C ASN A 267 -8.01 8.83 -4.82
N ALA A 268 -8.28 7.56 -4.52
CA ALA A 268 -9.00 6.68 -5.44
C ALA A 268 -10.43 7.18 -5.66
N VAL A 269 -10.78 7.54 -6.89
CA VAL A 269 -12.11 8.08 -7.23
C VAL A 269 -12.71 7.42 -8.46
N ASN A 270 -14.03 7.53 -8.62
CA ASN A 270 -14.72 7.14 -9.83
C ASN A 270 -14.32 8.06 -10.99
N GLY A 271 -13.91 7.49 -12.12
CA GLY A 271 -13.53 8.23 -13.33
C GLY A 271 -14.71 8.74 -14.15
N TYR A 272 -15.91 8.20 -13.94
CA TYR A 272 -17.16 8.51 -14.66
C TYR A 272 -17.10 8.27 -16.18
N PHE A 273 -16.19 7.42 -16.64
CA PHE A 273 -16.15 6.90 -18.00
C PHE A 273 -16.81 5.53 -18.06
N ARG A 274 -17.67 5.33 -19.04
CA ARG A 274 -18.32 4.04 -19.31
C ARG A 274 -18.04 3.62 -20.74
N PHE A 275 -17.78 2.35 -20.93
CA PHE A 275 -17.44 1.78 -22.22
C PHE A 275 -18.46 0.72 -22.59
N ARG A 276 -18.82 0.68 -23.88
CA ARG A 276 -19.69 -0.35 -24.44
C ARG A 276 -19.12 -0.87 -25.74
N LEU A 277 -19.47 -2.08 -26.13
CA LEU A 277 -19.18 -2.55 -27.47
C LEU A 277 -20.02 -1.78 -28.50
N ALA A 278 -19.39 -1.44 -29.63
CA ALA A 278 -20.07 -0.88 -30.79
C ALA A 278 -21.07 -1.89 -31.37
N ASP A 279 -22.30 -1.46 -31.63
CA ASP A 279 -23.37 -2.30 -32.20
C ASP A 279 -23.62 -1.99 -33.69
N ARG A 280 -22.97 -0.94 -34.21
CA ARG A 280 -23.11 -0.48 -35.59
C ARG A 280 -21.78 -0.10 -36.23
N ASP A 281 -21.66 -0.40 -37.52
CA ASP A 281 -20.54 0.02 -38.38
C ASP A 281 -20.57 1.54 -38.67
N PRO A 282 -19.51 2.10 -39.30
CA PRO A 282 -19.47 3.52 -39.67
C PRO A 282 -20.64 3.98 -40.54
N GLU A 283 -21.17 3.10 -41.39
CA GLU A 283 -22.32 3.32 -42.28
C GLU A 283 -23.67 3.26 -41.53
N GLY A 284 -23.70 2.80 -40.28
CA GLY A 284 -24.87 2.71 -39.41
C GLY A 284 -25.62 1.37 -39.46
N ASN A 285 -25.11 0.37 -40.19
CA ASN A 285 -25.66 -0.97 -40.21
C ASN A 285 -25.31 -1.71 -38.91
N THR A 286 -26.16 -2.62 -38.47
CA THR A 286 -25.90 -3.44 -37.29
C THR A 286 -24.79 -4.46 -37.56
N LEU A 287 -23.86 -4.60 -36.61
CA LEU A 287 -22.80 -5.60 -36.71
C LEU A 287 -23.34 -7.03 -36.52
N SER A 288 -22.78 -7.98 -37.27
CA SER A 288 -23.08 -9.41 -37.10
C SER A 288 -22.60 -9.94 -35.74
N THR A 289 -21.46 -9.42 -35.27
CA THR A 289 -20.93 -9.61 -33.93
C THR A 289 -20.69 -8.24 -33.31
N ILE A 290 -21.45 -7.91 -32.25
CA ILE A 290 -21.30 -6.65 -31.52
C ILE A 290 -19.85 -6.48 -31.06
N GLY A 291 -19.27 -5.32 -31.35
CA GLY A 291 -17.92 -4.93 -30.94
C GLY A 291 -16.79 -5.51 -31.74
N TYR A 292 -17.06 -6.22 -32.85
CA TYR A 292 -16.04 -6.92 -33.62
C TYR A 292 -15.97 -6.42 -35.07
N ASN A 293 -14.76 -6.06 -35.51
CA ASN A 293 -14.43 -5.78 -36.89
C ASN A 293 -13.28 -6.68 -37.36
N ARG A 294 -13.45 -7.33 -38.52
CA ARG A 294 -12.41 -8.16 -39.13
C ARG A 294 -11.80 -7.43 -40.33
N ILE A 295 -10.48 -7.30 -40.32
CA ILE A 295 -9.71 -6.65 -41.38
C ILE A 295 -9.05 -7.74 -42.21
N GLU A 296 -9.38 -7.80 -43.49
CA GLU A 296 -8.82 -8.82 -44.39
C GLU A 296 -7.43 -8.41 -44.88
N VAL A 297 -6.42 -9.23 -44.58
CA VAL A 297 -5.02 -9.03 -44.95
C VAL A 297 -4.44 -10.27 -45.64
N SER A 298 -3.25 -10.16 -46.23
CA SER A 298 -2.54 -11.32 -46.76
C SER A 298 -2.08 -12.26 -45.64
N SER A 299 -1.83 -13.53 -45.95
CA SER A 299 -1.43 -14.52 -44.95
C SER A 299 -0.11 -14.20 -44.25
N ASP A 300 0.78 -13.47 -44.93
CA ASP A 300 2.11 -13.06 -44.48
C ASP A 300 2.15 -11.66 -43.84
N PHE A 301 1.00 -11.00 -43.66
CA PHE A 301 0.92 -9.71 -42.98
C PHE A 301 1.32 -9.83 -41.50
N SER A 302 2.24 -8.99 -41.04
CA SER A 302 2.70 -8.92 -39.65
C SER A 302 3.09 -7.50 -39.26
N ASP A 303 3.49 -7.30 -38.01
CA ASP A 303 4.05 -6.06 -37.48
C ASP A 303 5.32 -5.58 -38.20
N ASP A 304 6.07 -6.51 -38.81
CA ASP A 304 7.21 -6.24 -39.69
C ASP A 304 6.84 -5.81 -41.12
N SER A 305 5.57 -5.91 -41.52
CA SER A 305 5.15 -5.55 -42.88
C SER A 305 5.32 -4.04 -43.13
N PRO A 306 5.90 -3.61 -44.27
CA PRO A 306 6.05 -2.18 -44.60
C PRO A 306 4.74 -1.39 -44.56
N GLU A 307 3.63 -2.04 -44.91
CA GLU A 307 2.28 -1.50 -44.91
C GLU A 307 1.57 -1.58 -43.56
N TYR A 308 2.14 -2.23 -42.53
CA TYR A 308 1.45 -2.52 -41.27
C TYR A 308 0.78 -1.28 -40.64
N LEU A 309 1.55 -0.21 -40.47
CA LEU A 309 1.05 1.04 -39.89
C LEU A 309 0.02 1.73 -40.80
N GLN A 310 0.21 1.64 -42.12
CA GLN A 310 -0.71 2.21 -43.11
C GLN A 310 -2.05 1.48 -43.09
N THR A 311 -2.05 0.15 -43.07
CA THR A 311 -3.25 -0.67 -42.94
C THR A 311 -4.02 -0.32 -41.66
N LYS A 312 -3.35 -0.19 -40.51
CA LYS A 312 -4.01 0.23 -39.26
C LYS A 312 -4.63 1.62 -39.38
N PHE A 313 -3.91 2.56 -39.96
CA PHE A 313 -4.39 3.91 -40.16
C PHE A 313 -5.58 3.98 -41.11
N ASP A 314 -5.60 3.18 -42.18
CA ASP A 314 -6.67 3.15 -43.16
C ASP A 314 -7.93 2.44 -42.61
N GLU A 315 -7.74 1.38 -41.83
CA GLU A 315 -8.81 0.50 -41.34
C GLU A 315 -9.41 0.92 -39.99
N MET A 316 -8.77 1.84 -39.25
CA MET A 316 -9.39 2.41 -38.05
C MET A 316 -10.71 3.12 -38.42
N TRP A 317 -11.72 2.92 -37.59
CA TRP A 317 -12.99 3.64 -37.69
C TRP A 317 -12.84 5.07 -37.18
N ASP A 318 -13.79 5.93 -37.53
CA ASP A 318 -13.76 7.35 -37.15
C ASP A 318 -13.62 7.50 -35.62
N PRO A 319 -12.48 8.01 -35.13
CA PRO A 319 -12.19 8.12 -33.71
C PRO A 319 -13.09 9.14 -33.00
N ASN A 320 -13.77 10.04 -33.72
CA ASN A 320 -14.84 10.87 -33.14
C ASN A 320 -16.10 10.06 -32.77
N ARG A 321 -16.19 8.82 -33.24
CA ARG A 321 -17.36 7.94 -33.05
C ARG A 321 -17.04 6.66 -32.30
N TYR A 322 -15.82 6.14 -32.42
CA TYR A 322 -15.41 4.86 -31.84
C TYR A 322 -14.02 4.93 -31.25
N ILE A 323 -13.80 4.24 -30.13
CA ILE A 323 -12.45 3.93 -29.67
C ILE A 323 -12.00 2.67 -30.41
N ASN A 324 -10.92 2.79 -31.19
CA ASN A 324 -10.35 1.70 -31.98
C ASN A 324 -9.38 0.89 -31.09
N VAL A 325 -9.64 -0.41 -30.94
CA VAL A 325 -8.76 -1.33 -30.19
C VAL A 325 -8.34 -2.49 -31.10
N PHE A 326 -7.05 -2.63 -31.38
CA PHE A 326 -6.51 -3.74 -32.17
C PHE A 326 -6.09 -4.90 -31.26
N ILE A 327 -6.48 -6.13 -31.60
CA ILE A 327 -5.99 -7.35 -30.94
C ILE A 327 -4.96 -8.02 -31.85
N GLU A 328 -3.73 -8.15 -31.35
CA GLU A 328 -2.57 -8.44 -32.18
C GLU A 328 -1.60 -9.42 -31.51
N ASN A 329 -0.68 -9.99 -32.29
CA ASN A 329 0.49 -10.69 -31.77
C ASN A 329 1.66 -9.72 -31.74
N ILE A 330 1.75 -8.91 -30.67
CA ILE A 330 2.76 -7.85 -30.53
C ILE A 330 4.10 -8.46 -30.14
N GLY A 331 4.12 -9.44 -29.24
CA GLY A 331 5.32 -10.20 -28.88
C GLY A 331 6.31 -9.48 -27.96
N PHE A 332 6.41 -8.15 -28.02
CA PHE A 332 7.39 -7.35 -27.25
C PHE A 332 6.80 -6.49 -26.12
N ALA A 333 5.48 -6.33 -26.07
CA ALA A 333 4.76 -5.53 -25.08
C ALA A 333 3.40 -6.17 -24.76
N ALA A 334 2.78 -5.78 -23.65
CA ALA A 334 1.39 -6.18 -23.36
C ALA A 334 0.37 -5.34 -24.14
N GLY A 335 0.71 -4.08 -24.39
CA GLY A 335 -0.11 -3.16 -25.13
C GLY A 335 0.64 -1.88 -25.45
N TYR A 336 -0.02 -1.03 -26.22
CA TYR A 336 0.40 0.35 -26.44
C TYR A 336 -0.80 1.20 -26.85
N ALA A 337 -0.72 2.50 -26.58
CA ALA A 337 -1.74 3.47 -26.95
C ALA A 337 -1.13 4.77 -27.46
N TYR A 338 -1.79 5.39 -28.42
CA TYR A 338 -1.45 6.73 -28.83
C TYR A 338 -2.06 7.75 -27.86
N LEU A 339 -1.26 8.74 -27.47
CA LEU A 339 -1.76 9.88 -26.71
C LEU A 339 -2.69 10.77 -27.55
N PRO A 340 -3.65 11.44 -26.91
CA PRO A 340 -4.52 12.40 -27.58
C PRO A 340 -3.76 13.67 -27.99
N THR A 341 -4.20 14.27 -29.09
CA THR A 341 -3.88 15.66 -29.43
C THR A 341 -5.07 16.54 -29.04
N LEU A 342 -4.83 17.71 -28.46
CA LEU A 342 -5.89 18.63 -28.01
C LEU A 342 -6.04 19.84 -28.92
N SER A 343 -7.21 20.49 -28.87
CA SER A 343 -7.45 21.76 -29.57
C SER A 343 -6.96 22.97 -28.78
N GLN A 344 -7.60 23.29 -27.65
CA GLN A 344 -7.21 24.18 -26.53
C GLN A 344 -8.23 23.94 -25.39
N PRO A 345 -7.90 24.23 -24.11
CA PRO A 345 -6.59 24.61 -23.60
C PRO A 345 -5.58 23.47 -23.67
N ALA A 346 -4.29 23.83 -23.65
CA ALA A 346 -3.22 22.85 -23.52
C ALA A 346 -3.31 22.09 -22.19
N VAL A 347 -3.11 20.78 -22.24
CA VAL A 347 -2.89 19.93 -21.06
C VAL A 347 -1.40 19.58 -21.03
N PRO A 348 -0.68 19.75 -19.90
CA PRO A 348 0.77 19.53 -19.83
C PRO A 348 1.18 18.15 -20.37
N GLY A 349 2.26 18.12 -21.17
CA GLY A 349 2.79 16.93 -21.83
C GLY A 349 2.11 16.58 -23.17
N LEU A 350 0.85 16.98 -23.38
CA LEU A 350 0.08 16.58 -24.57
C LEU A 350 0.22 17.59 -25.71
N ALA A 351 0.20 17.09 -26.95
CA ALA A 351 0.29 17.91 -28.13
C ALA A 351 -0.97 18.75 -28.32
N VAL A 352 -0.80 19.94 -28.90
CA VAL A 352 -1.90 20.86 -29.23
C VAL A 352 -1.90 21.14 -30.72
N ASN A 353 -3.04 20.92 -31.36
CA ASN A 353 -3.32 21.32 -32.73
C ASN A 353 -4.54 22.26 -32.74
N SER A 354 -4.29 23.54 -33.03
CA SER A 354 -5.30 24.59 -33.11
C SER A 354 -5.80 24.87 -34.54
N ASP A 355 -5.54 23.97 -35.49
CA ASP A 355 -6.07 24.09 -36.84
C ASP A 355 -7.60 24.11 -36.82
N ALA A 356 -8.20 24.92 -37.70
CA ALA A 356 -9.66 25.04 -37.78
C ALA A 356 -10.33 23.72 -38.22
N GLU A 357 -9.62 22.95 -39.04
CA GLU A 357 -10.04 21.64 -39.56
C GLU A 357 -8.88 20.66 -39.35
N PRO A 358 -8.71 20.12 -38.13
CA PRO A 358 -7.58 19.27 -37.83
C PRO A 358 -7.72 17.93 -38.56
N THR A 359 -6.64 17.50 -39.21
CA THR A 359 -6.57 16.17 -39.84
C THR A 359 -5.88 15.19 -38.92
N ILE A 360 -6.32 13.93 -38.91
CA ILE A 360 -5.61 12.87 -38.22
C ILE A 360 -4.54 12.26 -39.14
N ASN A 361 -3.33 12.08 -38.63
CA ASN A 361 -2.18 11.58 -39.39
C ASN A 361 -1.49 10.39 -38.72
N TYR A 362 -2.13 9.73 -37.76
CA TYR A 362 -1.63 8.53 -37.10
C TYR A 362 -2.81 7.61 -36.73
N PRO A 363 -2.59 6.30 -36.53
CA PRO A 363 -3.65 5.39 -36.12
C PRO A 363 -3.98 5.63 -34.65
N TYR A 364 -4.84 6.60 -34.35
CA TYR A 364 -5.27 6.87 -32.98
C TYR A 364 -6.12 5.71 -32.44
N SER A 365 -5.43 4.79 -31.80
CA SER A 365 -5.95 3.50 -31.34
C SER A 365 -5.19 3.00 -30.13
N ILE A 366 -5.77 1.99 -29.49
CA ILE A 366 -5.11 1.11 -28.54
C ILE A 366 -4.75 -0.20 -29.26
N SER A 367 -3.63 -0.79 -28.91
CA SER A 367 -3.25 -2.15 -29.30
C SER A 367 -3.03 -3.00 -28.07
N LEU A 368 -3.58 -4.20 -28.09
CA LEU A 368 -3.40 -5.20 -27.04
C LEU A 368 -2.78 -6.45 -27.63
N ASP A 369 -1.77 -6.96 -26.93
CA ASP A 369 -1.26 -8.28 -27.20
C ASP A 369 -2.31 -9.32 -26.78
N TYR A 370 -2.56 -10.26 -27.68
CA TYR A 370 -3.59 -11.27 -27.53
C TYR A 370 -3.42 -12.11 -26.26
N ARG A 371 -2.19 -12.28 -25.74
CA ARG A 371 -1.92 -13.00 -24.49
C ARG A 371 -2.61 -12.36 -23.28
N PHE A 372 -2.89 -11.06 -23.34
CA PHE A 372 -3.52 -10.33 -22.25
C PHE A 372 -5.05 -10.23 -22.43
N ALA A 373 -5.54 -10.17 -23.67
CA ALA A 373 -6.98 -10.07 -23.96
C ALA A 373 -7.69 -11.44 -24.11
N ILE A 374 -6.97 -12.51 -24.45
CA ILE A 374 -7.55 -13.80 -24.85
C ILE A 374 -7.12 -14.94 -23.92
N GLU A 375 -5.86 -15.00 -23.49
CA GLU A 375 -5.35 -16.12 -22.70
C GLU A 375 -5.79 -16.08 -21.23
N GLN A 376 -6.22 -17.22 -20.71
CA GLN A 376 -6.78 -17.33 -19.36
C GLN A 376 -5.73 -17.19 -18.24
N SER A 377 -4.45 -17.40 -18.56
CA SER A 377 -3.33 -17.30 -17.61
C SER A 377 -2.70 -15.91 -17.56
N ASN A 378 -3.42 -14.88 -18.01
CA ASN A 378 -2.91 -13.52 -18.05
C ASN A 378 -2.45 -13.05 -16.65
N PRO A 379 -1.15 -12.70 -16.47
CA PRO A 379 -0.60 -12.26 -15.19
C PRO A 379 -1.09 -10.85 -14.78
N ASN A 380 -1.56 -10.03 -15.72
CA ASN A 380 -2.15 -8.71 -15.46
C ASN A 380 -3.46 -8.52 -16.26
N PRO A 381 -4.63 -8.71 -15.62
CA PRO A 381 -5.91 -8.65 -16.33
C PRO A 381 -6.35 -7.24 -16.73
N TYR A 382 -5.61 -6.18 -16.40
CA TYR A 382 -6.04 -4.78 -16.52
C TYR A 382 -5.28 -3.96 -17.57
N VAL A 383 -4.59 -4.62 -18.52
CA VAL A 383 -3.83 -3.95 -19.59
C VAL A 383 -4.71 -2.98 -20.38
N LEU A 384 -5.93 -3.37 -20.78
CA LEU A 384 -6.84 -2.43 -21.48
C LEU A 384 -7.19 -1.21 -20.61
N GLY A 385 -7.30 -1.37 -19.29
CA GLY A 385 -7.50 -0.26 -18.37
C GLY A 385 -6.33 0.72 -18.36
N HIS A 386 -5.10 0.19 -18.34
CA HIS A 386 -3.85 0.95 -18.45
C HIS A 386 -3.75 1.70 -19.78
N GLU A 387 -3.92 1.01 -20.90
CA GLU A 387 -3.86 1.62 -22.24
C GLU A 387 -4.96 2.65 -22.46
N MET A 388 -6.15 2.43 -21.88
CA MET A 388 -7.22 3.42 -21.93
C MET A 388 -6.88 4.68 -21.14
N GLY A 389 -6.10 4.56 -20.05
CA GLY A 389 -5.53 5.71 -19.35
C GLY A 389 -4.64 6.54 -20.28
N HIS A 390 -3.74 5.91 -21.04
CA HIS A 390 -2.94 6.59 -22.07
C HIS A 390 -3.78 7.20 -23.19
N TYR A 391 -4.79 6.47 -23.69
CA TYR A 391 -5.72 6.99 -24.70
C TYR A 391 -6.43 8.26 -24.21
N LEU A 392 -6.71 8.35 -22.91
CA LEU A 392 -7.28 9.51 -22.22
C LEU A 392 -6.21 10.47 -21.63
N GLY A 393 -4.95 10.34 -22.06
CA GLY A 393 -3.88 11.32 -21.86
C GLY A 393 -3.09 11.19 -20.55
N LEU A 394 -3.21 10.08 -19.83
CA LEU A 394 -2.35 9.78 -18.68
C LEU A 394 -0.97 9.28 -19.14
N TYR A 395 0.05 9.55 -18.35
CA TYR A 395 1.39 8.98 -18.50
C TYR A 395 1.62 7.89 -17.46
N HIS A 396 2.67 7.10 -17.63
CA HIS A 396 3.15 6.22 -16.58
C HIS A 396 3.50 7.03 -15.33
N THR A 397 3.08 6.57 -14.15
CA THR A 397 3.43 7.22 -12.86
C THR A 397 4.94 7.20 -12.59
N PHE A 398 5.66 6.28 -13.24
CA PHE A 398 7.10 6.20 -13.29
C PHE A 398 7.61 6.77 -14.63
N ASN A 399 7.89 8.06 -14.70
CA ASN A 399 8.46 8.64 -15.93
C ASN A 399 9.89 9.11 -15.66
N ASP A 400 10.01 10.26 -15.00
CA ASP A 400 11.25 10.74 -14.42
C ASP A 400 10.99 11.52 -13.13
N CYS A 401 12.08 11.89 -12.45
CA CYS A 401 12.03 12.72 -11.25
C CYS A 401 12.01 14.23 -11.55
N ASN A 402 11.83 14.64 -12.80
CA ASN A 402 11.77 16.05 -13.20
C ASN A 402 10.32 16.50 -13.35
N SER A 403 9.60 15.91 -14.30
CA SER A 403 8.23 16.29 -14.64
C SER A 403 7.19 15.32 -14.08
N GLY A 404 7.61 14.10 -13.71
CA GLY A 404 6.68 13.04 -13.33
C GLY A 404 5.72 12.68 -14.46
N ASP A 405 4.47 12.41 -14.11
CA ASP A 405 3.36 12.09 -15.02
C ASP A 405 2.41 13.28 -15.26
N PHE A 406 2.78 14.48 -14.79
CA PHE A 406 1.96 15.70 -14.80
C PHE A 406 0.65 15.61 -14.00
N VAL A 407 0.66 14.80 -12.95
CA VAL A 407 -0.44 14.62 -11.99
C VAL A 407 0.12 14.85 -10.59
N ASP A 408 -0.48 15.77 -9.81
CA ASP A 408 0.12 16.20 -8.54
C ASP A 408 -0.07 15.16 -7.42
N ASP A 409 -1.16 14.40 -7.43
CA ASP A 409 -1.51 13.43 -6.37
C ASP A 409 -0.95 12.00 -6.57
N THR A 410 -0.11 11.82 -7.58
CA THR A 410 0.70 10.62 -7.81
C THR A 410 2.14 10.87 -7.39
N ASN A 411 2.71 9.97 -6.59
CA ASN A 411 4.09 10.12 -6.14
C ASN A 411 5.05 9.84 -7.32
N PRO A 412 5.83 10.84 -7.80
CA PRO A 412 6.76 10.62 -8.90
C PRO A 412 7.87 9.67 -8.45
N HIS A 413 8.22 8.72 -9.31
CA HIS A 413 9.26 7.72 -9.05
C HIS A 413 9.90 7.22 -10.35
N SER A 414 10.94 6.40 -10.24
CA SER A 414 11.62 5.81 -11.40
C SER A 414 11.77 4.30 -11.22
N LEU A 415 11.65 3.56 -12.32
CA LEU A 415 11.97 2.13 -12.37
C LEU A 415 13.42 1.87 -12.79
N SER A 416 14.21 2.92 -13.07
CA SER A 416 15.59 2.77 -13.51
C SER A 416 16.43 2.04 -12.48
N GLY A 417 17.16 1.01 -12.91
CA GLY A 417 18.01 0.19 -12.05
C GLY A 417 17.27 -0.88 -11.23
N LEU A 418 15.95 -1.01 -11.36
CA LEU A 418 15.19 -2.10 -10.75
C LEU A 418 15.36 -3.41 -11.54
N SER A 419 15.44 -4.53 -10.83
CA SER A 419 15.33 -5.85 -11.45
C SER A 419 13.89 -6.11 -11.94
N PRO A 420 13.67 -7.06 -12.87
CA PRO A 420 12.32 -7.39 -13.34
C PRO A 420 11.34 -7.70 -12.20
N VAL A 421 11.78 -8.40 -11.15
CA VAL A 421 10.91 -8.71 -9.99
C VAL A 421 10.50 -7.44 -9.22
N GLN A 422 11.38 -6.44 -9.16
CA GLN A 422 11.09 -5.18 -8.49
C GLN A 422 10.20 -4.26 -9.34
N VAL A 423 10.33 -4.31 -10.67
CA VAL A 423 9.44 -3.59 -11.60
C VAL A 423 7.98 -3.95 -11.32
N PHE A 424 7.68 -5.24 -11.16
CA PHE A 424 6.31 -5.72 -10.95
C PHE A 424 5.84 -5.73 -9.48
N ASN A 425 6.65 -5.20 -8.55
CA ASN A 425 6.32 -5.13 -7.13
C ASN A 425 5.64 -3.79 -6.77
N ASN A 426 4.59 -3.85 -5.96
CA ASN A 426 3.86 -2.67 -5.48
C ASN A 426 4.69 -1.73 -4.57
N ASN A 427 5.79 -2.19 -3.98
CA ASN A 427 6.68 -1.34 -3.20
C ASN A 427 7.48 -0.40 -4.12
N ARG A 428 7.33 0.90 -3.90
CA ARG A 428 8.02 1.96 -4.65
C ARG A 428 8.79 2.87 -3.69
N THR A 429 9.78 3.56 -4.24
CA THR A 429 10.48 4.66 -3.59
C THR A 429 10.28 5.90 -4.45
N SER A 430 9.71 6.96 -3.87
CA SER A 430 9.49 8.23 -4.55
C SER A 430 10.82 8.89 -4.90
N CYS A 431 10.79 9.85 -5.80
CA CYS A 431 11.95 10.69 -6.14
C CYS A 431 12.48 11.50 -4.94
N LEU A 432 11.69 11.65 -3.87
CA LEU A 432 12.10 12.25 -2.60
C LEU A 432 12.72 11.25 -1.62
N GLY A 433 12.84 9.97 -2.01
CA GLY A 433 13.40 8.90 -1.19
C GLY A 433 12.41 8.27 -0.21
N GLU A 434 11.11 8.53 -0.36
CA GLU A 434 10.08 8.02 0.54
C GLU A 434 9.51 6.71 0.02
N ASN A 435 9.34 5.72 0.91
CA ASN A 435 8.73 4.45 0.52
C ASN A 435 7.20 4.55 0.54
N PHE A 436 6.57 3.98 -0.47
CA PHE A 436 5.11 3.88 -0.57
C PHE A 436 4.68 2.61 -1.30
N ILE A 437 3.41 2.26 -1.15
CA ILE A 437 2.76 1.20 -1.93
C ILE A 437 1.99 1.82 -3.10
N SER A 438 2.37 1.47 -4.31
CA SER A 438 1.65 1.83 -5.53
C SER A 438 0.63 0.75 -5.87
N THR A 439 -0.62 1.16 -6.14
CA THR A 439 -1.68 0.30 -6.70
C THR A 439 -2.38 1.00 -7.88
N ASN A 440 -1.69 1.97 -8.49
CA ASN A 440 -2.23 2.79 -9.56
C ASN A 440 -2.26 2.03 -10.89
N PHE A 441 -3.34 2.16 -11.66
CA PHE A 441 -3.42 1.51 -12.98
C PHE A 441 -2.32 1.92 -13.95
N MET A 442 -1.74 3.13 -13.81
CA MET A 442 -0.68 3.65 -14.69
C MET A 442 0.74 3.29 -14.21
N ASP A 443 0.87 2.40 -13.24
CA ASP A 443 2.14 1.79 -12.83
C ASP A 443 2.27 0.37 -13.43
N TYR A 444 3.48 -0.20 -13.48
CA TYR A 444 3.74 -1.58 -13.91
C TYR A 444 3.64 -2.60 -12.78
N VAL A 445 2.88 -2.31 -11.72
CA VAL A 445 2.70 -3.23 -10.60
C VAL A 445 1.60 -4.25 -10.89
N ILE A 446 1.65 -5.41 -10.25
CA ILE A 446 0.71 -6.51 -10.51
C ILE A 446 -0.68 -6.22 -9.92
N ASP A 447 -0.72 -5.71 -8.69
CA ASP A 447 -1.96 -5.57 -7.93
C ASP A 447 -2.43 -4.11 -7.93
N VAL A 448 -3.41 -3.78 -8.78
CA VAL A 448 -3.87 -2.42 -9.05
C VAL A 448 -5.36 -2.27 -8.81
N ASP A 449 -5.81 -1.09 -8.39
CA ASP A 449 -7.22 -0.84 -8.08
C ASP A 449 -7.79 0.51 -8.47
N HIS A 450 -6.97 1.53 -8.75
CA HIS A 450 -7.50 2.89 -8.89
C HIS A 450 -6.80 3.78 -9.93
N PHE A 451 -7.56 4.80 -10.35
CA PHE A 451 -7.04 6.09 -10.79
C PHE A 451 -7.23 7.11 -9.65
N THR A 452 -6.36 8.11 -9.60
CA THR A 452 -6.43 9.18 -8.61
C THR A 452 -7.41 10.29 -9.03
N PHE A 453 -7.63 11.26 -8.15
CA PHE A 453 -8.49 12.40 -8.42
C PHE A 453 -7.91 13.26 -9.55
N ASP A 454 -6.61 13.59 -9.52
CA ASP A 454 -6.02 14.43 -10.57
C ASP A 454 -5.87 13.68 -11.88
N GLN A 455 -5.69 12.35 -11.86
CA GLN A 455 -5.80 11.53 -13.07
C GLN A 455 -7.20 11.64 -13.69
N ARG A 456 -8.27 11.59 -12.88
CA ARG A 456 -9.64 11.82 -13.38
C ARG A 456 -9.81 13.21 -13.98
N GLU A 457 -9.35 14.26 -13.28
CA GLU A 457 -9.47 15.64 -13.79
C GLU A 457 -8.72 15.82 -15.11
N ARG A 458 -7.54 15.21 -15.23
CA ARG A 458 -6.76 15.18 -16.46
C ARG A 458 -7.49 14.47 -17.60
N MET A 459 -8.02 13.26 -17.35
CA MET A 459 -8.80 12.52 -18.34
C MET A 459 -10.08 13.27 -18.75
N ASN A 460 -10.71 13.98 -17.82
CA ASN A 460 -11.85 14.84 -18.11
C ASN A 460 -11.44 16.00 -19.02
N ALA A 461 -10.34 16.70 -18.73
CA ALA A 461 -9.84 17.77 -19.57
C ALA A 461 -9.53 17.28 -21.00
N VAL A 462 -8.97 16.08 -21.13
CA VAL A 462 -8.77 15.41 -22.42
C VAL A 462 -10.11 15.10 -23.08
N TYR A 463 -11.07 14.51 -22.37
CA TYR A 463 -12.38 14.21 -22.94
C TYR A 463 -13.07 15.45 -23.49
N GLU A 464 -13.01 16.60 -22.79
CA GLU A 464 -13.67 17.84 -23.22
C GLU A 464 -12.95 18.54 -24.39
N ASN A 465 -11.62 18.48 -24.44
CA ASN A 465 -10.82 19.33 -25.35
C ASN A 465 -9.98 18.56 -26.38
N GLY A 466 -9.89 17.24 -26.24
CA GLY A 466 -9.20 16.33 -27.14
C GLY A 466 -9.84 16.34 -28.53
N LEU A 467 -9.00 16.29 -29.55
CA LEU A 467 -9.42 15.99 -30.90
C LEU A 467 -9.69 14.50 -31.02
N PHE A 468 -10.63 14.12 -31.89
CA PHE A 468 -10.82 12.72 -32.26
C PHE A 468 -11.26 11.81 -31.11
N ILE A 469 -12.04 12.31 -30.15
CA ILE A 469 -12.57 11.51 -29.03
C ILE A 469 -14.08 11.26 -29.22
N PRO A 470 -14.58 10.03 -28.95
CA PRO A 470 -16.01 9.75 -29.02
C PRO A 470 -16.80 10.55 -27.99
N ARG A 471 -17.66 11.44 -28.48
CA ARG A 471 -18.61 12.21 -27.63
C ARG A 471 -20.04 11.92 -28.06
N GLN A 472 -20.97 12.08 -27.13
CA GLN A 472 -22.40 11.84 -27.42
C GLN A 472 -22.91 12.77 -28.53
N GLU A 473 -22.41 14.01 -28.56
CA GLU A 473 -22.66 15.02 -29.59
C GLU A 473 -22.17 14.57 -30.98
N ASN A 474 -21.10 13.76 -30.99
CA ASN A 474 -20.47 13.22 -32.18
C ASN A 474 -21.14 11.92 -32.70
N GLN A 475 -22.24 11.48 -32.09
CA GLN A 475 -22.97 10.29 -32.55
C GLN A 475 -24.14 10.63 -33.49
N SER A 476 -24.24 11.87 -33.97
CA SER A 476 -25.29 12.30 -34.90
C SER A 476 -24.96 11.95 -36.36
N ALA A 477 -25.97 11.57 -37.14
CA ALA A 477 -25.85 11.24 -38.57
C ALA A 477 -25.44 12.42 -39.49
N ARG A 478 -25.13 13.59 -38.93
CA ARG A 478 -24.77 14.82 -39.66
C ARG A 478 -23.29 15.20 -39.54
N MET A 479 -22.48 14.40 -38.86
CA MET A 479 -21.04 14.65 -38.81
C MET A 479 -20.41 14.54 -40.20
N LEU A 480 -19.48 15.45 -40.46
CA LEU A 480 -18.61 15.34 -41.62
C LEU A 480 -17.72 14.10 -41.49
N PRO A 481 -17.39 13.41 -42.59
CA PRO A 481 -16.45 12.30 -42.55
C PRO A 481 -15.10 12.71 -41.97
N LEU A 482 -14.47 11.78 -41.23
CA LEU A 482 -13.10 11.95 -40.74
C LEU A 482 -12.16 12.37 -41.88
N GLN A 483 -11.45 13.48 -41.68
CA GLN A 483 -10.39 13.90 -42.58
C GLN A 483 -9.07 13.24 -42.15
N LYS A 484 -8.63 12.24 -42.92
CA LYS A 484 -7.30 11.63 -42.79
C LYS A 484 -6.27 12.43 -43.58
N GLY A 485 -5.19 12.84 -42.91
CA GLY A 485 -4.00 13.42 -43.52
C GLY A 485 -3.04 12.35 -44.04
N ILE A 486 -1.80 12.74 -44.36
CA ILE A 486 -0.72 11.81 -44.70
C ILE A 486 -0.21 11.18 -43.41
N LEU A 487 -0.13 9.86 -43.35
CA LEU A 487 0.39 9.11 -42.21
C LEU A 487 1.81 9.61 -41.83
N ASP A 488 1.96 10.02 -40.58
CA ASP A 488 3.20 10.45 -39.96
C ASP A 488 3.70 9.34 -39.02
N SER A 489 4.67 8.56 -39.49
CA SER A 489 5.27 7.47 -38.72
C SER A 489 6.22 7.93 -37.60
N SER A 490 6.49 9.23 -37.49
CA SER A 490 7.27 9.80 -36.39
C SER A 490 6.48 9.92 -35.10
N ILE A 491 5.15 9.95 -35.19
CA ILE A 491 4.26 9.90 -34.02
C ILE A 491 4.29 8.48 -33.48
N LYS A 492 4.80 8.32 -32.25
CA LYS A 492 4.92 7.02 -31.59
C LYS A 492 3.89 6.87 -30.48
N PRO A 493 3.33 5.66 -30.28
CA PRO A 493 2.51 5.37 -29.12
C PRO A 493 3.38 5.29 -27.85
N ILE A 494 2.73 5.37 -26.69
CA ILE A 494 3.34 4.90 -25.44
C ILE A 494 3.25 3.38 -25.42
N ILE A 495 4.37 2.72 -25.16
CA ILE A 495 4.48 1.25 -25.15
C ILE A 495 4.54 0.75 -23.72
N CYS A 496 3.78 -0.30 -23.43
CA CYS A 496 3.69 -0.91 -22.11
C CYS A 496 4.43 -2.26 -22.07
N GLU A 497 5.68 -2.21 -21.63
CA GLU A 497 6.58 -3.36 -21.47
C GLU A 497 6.33 -4.06 -20.13
N PHE A 498 5.17 -4.73 -20.02
CA PHE A 498 4.86 -5.67 -18.94
C PHE A 498 5.60 -7.01 -19.08
#